data_AF-A0A9N9T4W3-F1
#
_entry.id   AF-A0A9N9T4W3-F1
#
_cell.length_a   1.000
_cell.length_b   1.000
_cell.length_c   1.000
_cell.angle_alpha   90.00
_cell.angle_beta   90.00
_cell.angle_gamma   90.00
#
_symmetry.space_group_name_H-M   'P 1'
#
loop_
_entity.id
_entity.type
_entity.pdbx_description
1 polymer ?
#
loop_
_entity_poly.entity_id
_entity_poly.type
_entity_poly.pdbx_seq_one_letter_code
_entity_poly.pdbx_strand_id
1 'polypeptide(L)'
;MSASELTDCCIYLESDKVTERKKYCTKLNSALESQESINILNRGKFVSWKRLIKSLQKCIKKDAQKIFDDSKKKNGSSNAPANYLSIELFVQVVTRAVKEDEEININDLVRYILGCMDDIQMKKCYEKQFMDILQKCILSNSKCRGTLEEEDWEEIYCKLKRVLEEYNENLVVSHSFMTLIKYGPTCGLPPRLLRKEFDFLTKICQKVTLNSPRSIQEDIIETALEFCKHTAKDNRVSCCKFGEEIFTSLADIYEMNGKPEKTKELLVQFFLFQMIIHHPNGVPEGHSAAYAYSWDNWKKIIKTMYSIISKEISLYFKCYQKNSSFFKQENDRTNVCSVFSRLHAETVKQLFVCPDLDVTMSIDCSYPSQKRQKVNLSMRGLIDKIQDTKNWLW
;
A
#
# COMPACT_ATOMS: atom_id res chain seq x y z
N MET A 1 -35.60 17.09 -8.79
CA MET A 1 -36.29 17.37 -7.51
C MET A 1 -36.05 18.84 -7.16
N SER A 2 -36.99 19.56 -6.56
CA SER A 2 -36.79 20.97 -6.20
C SER A 2 -35.91 21.15 -4.96
N ALA A 3 -35.38 22.35 -4.74
CA ALA A 3 -34.59 22.66 -3.54
C ALA A 3 -35.40 22.47 -2.25
N SER A 4 -36.69 22.82 -2.25
CA SER A 4 -37.59 22.62 -1.11
C SER A 4 -37.74 21.13 -0.78
N GLU A 5 -37.90 20.29 -1.79
CA GLU A 5 -38.05 18.84 -1.58
C GLU A 5 -36.76 18.19 -1.06
N LEU A 6 -35.59 18.68 -1.46
CA LEU A 6 -34.29 18.23 -0.90
C LEU A 6 -34.13 18.67 0.56
N THR A 7 -34.62 19.85 0.92
CA THR A 7 -34.70 20.31 2.31
C THR A 7 -35.63 19.42 3.13
N ASP A 8 -36.80 19.07 2.58
CA ASP A 8 -37.72 18.13 3.22
C ASP A 8 -37.03 16.78 3.46
N CYS A 9 -36.32 16.25 2.46
CA CYS A 9 -35.51 15.05 2.65
C CYS A 9 -34.58 15.17 3.86
N CYS A 10 -33.84 16.27 4.01
CA CYS A 10 -32.97 16.47 5.18
C CYS A 10 -33.74 16.44 6.51
N ILE A 11 -34.91 17.08 6.57
CA ILE A 11 -35.74 17.13 7.78
C ILE A 11 -36.27 15.74 8.13
N TYR A 12 -36.86 15.03 7.17
CA TYR A 12 -37.51 13.74 7.44
C TYR A 12 -36.52 12.58 7.60
N LEU A 13 -35.28 12.71 7.11
CA LEU A 13 -34.19 11.80 7.47
C LEU A 13 -33.88 11.82 8.97
N GLU A 14 -34.13 12.95 9.64
CA GLU A 14 -33.95 13.09 11.09
C GLU A 14 -35.18 12.63 11.90
N SER A 15 -36.28 12.22 11.25
CA SER A 15 -37.52 11.80 11.93
C SER A 15 -37.30 10.62 12.87
N ASP A 16 -38.03 10.56 13.98
CA ASP A 16 -38.08 9.40 14.87
C ASP A 16 -38.83 8.22 14.23
N LYS A 17 -39.72 8.49 13.27
CA LYS A 17 -40.49 7.47 12.57
C LYS A 17 -39.66 6.80 11.49
N VAL A 18 -39.43 5.50 11.66
CA VAL A 18 -38.65 4.66 10.73
C VAL A 18 -39.25 4.63 9.32
N THR A 19 -40.58 4.67 9.20
CA THR A 19 -41.28 4.69 7.92
C THR A 19 -41.03 5.98 7.15
N GLU A 20 -40.98 7.13 7.85
CA GLU A 20 -40.62 8.42 7.24
C GLU A 20 -39.16 8.39 6.78
N ARG A 21 -38.22 7.98 7.65
CA ARG A 21 -36.80 7.89 7.25
C ARG A 21 -36.60 7.01 6.01
N LYS A 22 -37.23 5.83 5.96
CA LYS A 22 -37.18 4.93 4.78
C LYS A 22 -37.71 5.61 3.51
N LYS A 23 -38.90 6.21 3.59
CA LYS A 23 -39.52 6.91 2.45
C LYS A 23 -38.60 7.98 1.88
N TYR A 24 -38.00 8.80 2.76
CA TYR A 24 -37.15 9.91 2.33
C TYR A 24 -35.72 9.48 1.95
N CYS A 25 -35.21 8.35 2.46
CA CYS A 25 -34.01 7.70 1.91
C CYS A 25 -34.24 7.29 0.45
N THR A 26 -35.35 6.61 0.14
CA THR A 26 -35.68 6.21 -1.23
C THR A 26 -35.88 7.42 -2.14
N LYS A 27 -36.65 8.43 -1.69
CA LYS A 27 -36.87 9.67 -2.44
C LYS A 27 -35.54 10.38 -2.75
N LEU A 28 -34.66 10.49 -1.75
CA LEU A 28 -33.35 11.11 -1.92
C LEU A 28 -32.44 10.28 -2.84
N ASN A 29 -32.41 8.96 -2.72
CA ASN A 29 -31.60 8.10 -3.57
C ASN A 29 -31.94 8.30 -5.06
N SER A 30 -33.23 8.29 -5.42
CA SER A 30 -33.68 8.58 -6.78
C SER A 30 -33.38 10.03 -7.19
N ALA A 31 -33.48 10.99 -6.27
CA ALA A 31 -33.18 12.39 -6.57
C ALA A 31 -31.72 12.60 -6.98
N LEU A 32 -30.79 11.88 -6.36
CA LEU A 32 -29.35 11.99 -6.61
C LEU A 32 -28.89 11.30 -7.91
N GLU A 33 -29.81 10.69 -8.67
CA GLU A 33 -29.56 10.24 -10.04
C GLU A 33 -29.66 11.40 -11.05
N SER A 34 -30.38 12.47 -10.72
CA SER A 34 -30.50 13.66 -11.58
C SER A 34 -29.40 14.68 -11.31
N GLN A 35 -28.76 15.15 -12.40
CA GLN A 35 -27.77 16.23 -12.36
C GLN A 35 -28.35 17.54 -11.81
N GLU A 36 -29.66 17.78 -11.95
CA GLU A 36 -30.30 19.00 -11.43
C GLU A 36 -30.25 19.04 -9.90
N SER A 37 -30.52 17.89 -9.26
CA SER A 37 -30.43 17.77 -7.80
C SER A 37 -28.99 17.96 -7.32
N ILE A 38 -28.01 17.42 -8.06
CA ILE A 38 -26.58 17.62 -7.79
C ILE A 38 -26.22 19.10 -7.89
N ASN A 39 -26.64 19.77 -8.97
CA ASN A 39 -26.39 21.20 -9.17
C ASN A 39 -27.04 22.08 -8.08
N ILE A 40 -28.20 21.68 -7.54
CA ILE A 40 -28.82 22.38 -6.40
C ILE A 40 -27.94 22.25 -5.15
N LEU A 41 -27.41 21.04 -4.88
CA LEU A 41 -26.55 20.79 -3.72
C LEU A 41 -25.20 21.53 -3.84
N ASN A 42 -24.59 21.54 -5.03
CA ASN A 42 -23.33 22.26 -5.31
C ASN A 42 -23.50 23.79 -5.16
N ARG A 43 -24.69 24.33 -5.43
CA ARG A 43 -24.97 25.77 -5.19
C ARG A 43 -25.07 26.13 -3.71
N GLY A 44 -25.33 25.17 -2.82
CA GLY A 44 -25.35 25.35 -1.37
C GLY A 44 -26.38 26.33 -0.77
N LYS A 45 -27.20 27.02 -1.60
CA LYS A 45 -28.01 28.17 -1.17
C LYS A 45 -29.15 27.85 -0.19
N PHE A 46 -29.84 26.73 -0.40
CA PHE A 46 -31.01 26.32 0.41
C PHE A 46 -30.79 24.99 1.11
N VAL A 47 -30.02 24.11 0.46
CA VAL A 47 -29.60 22.80 0.93
C VAL A 47 -28.18 22.57 0.41
N SER A 48 -27.35 21.92 1.21
CA SER A 48 -25.94 21.68 0.87
C SER A 48 -25.54 20.24 1.21
N TRP A 49 -24.44 19.78 0.62
CA TRP A 49 -23.83 18.49 0.95
C TRP A 49 -23.55 18.34 2.45
N LYS A 50 -23.04 19.39 3.09
CA LYS A 50 -22.80 19.43 4.54
C LYS A 50 -24.08 19.20 5.35
N ARG A 51 -25.19 19.83 4.98
CA ARG A 51 -26.49 19.61 5.66
C ARG A 51 -26.99 18.19 5.45
N LEU A 52 -26.84 17.67 4.24
CA LEU A 52 -27.28 16.33 3.86
C LEU A 52 -26.50 15.25 4.62
N ILE A 53 -25.17 15.36 4.66
CA ILE A 53 -24.27 14.49 5.42
C ILE A 53 -24.68 14.48 6.89
N LYS A 54 -24.85 15.64 7.54
CA LYS A 54 -25.28 15.72 8.95
C LYS A 54 -26.65 15.07 9.20
N SER A 55 -27.59 15.23 8.27
CA SER A 55 -28.92 14.63 8.37
C SER A 55 -28.84 13.09 8.25
N LEU A 56 -28.01 12.59 7.33
CA LEU A 56 -27.75 11.16 7.18
C LEU A 56 -27.00 10.57 8.37
N GLN A 57 -26.01 11.27 8.96
CA GLN A 57 -25.33 10.84 10.19
C GLN A 57 -26.31 10.58 11.34
N LYS A 58 -27.32 11.44 11.49
CA LYS A 58 -28.41 11.24 12.47
C LYS A 58 -29.31 10.07 12.08
N CYS A 59 -29.68 9.96 10.80
CA CYS A 59 -30.50 8.88 10.27
C CYS A 59 -29.87 7.51 10.54
N ILE A 60 -28.60 7.32 10.16
CA ILE A 60 -27.90 6.03 10.31
C ILE A 60 -27.68 5.69 11.78
N LYS A 61 -27.46 6.68 12.66
CA LYS A 61 -27.38 6.43 14.11
C LYS A 61 -28.70 5.92 14.68
N LYS A 62 -29.84 6.52 14.29
CA LYS A 62 -31.17 6.04 14.72
C LYS A 62 -31.50 4.67 14.14
N ASP A 63 -31.10 4.40 12.90
CA ASP A 63 -31.29 3.09 12.28
C ASP A 63 -30.43 2.01 12.94
N ALA A 64 -29.17 2.30 13.25
CA ALA A 64 -28.28 1.39 13.99
C ALA A 64 -28.83 1.02 15.36
N GLN A 65 -29.28 2.01 16.15
CA GLN A 65 -29.86 1.77 17.48
C GLN A 65 -31.05 0.82 17.38
N LYS A 66 -31.96 1.05 16.41
CA LYS A 66 -33.10 0.17 16.19
C LYS A 66 -32.69 -1.24 15.78
N ILE A 67 -31.76 -1.38 14.83
CA ILE A 67 -31.25 -2.68 14.38
C ILE A 67 -30.62 -3.43 15.56
N PHE A 68 -29.84 -2.72 16.38
CA PHE A 68 -29.18 -3.29 17.55
C PHE A 68 -30.17 -3.76 18.62
N ASP A 69 -31.18 -2.96 18.94
CA ASP A 69 -32.24 -3.33 19.90
C ASP A 69 -33.09 -4.50 19.41
N ASP A 70 -33.46 -4.49 18.12
CA ASP A 70 -34.18 -5.59 17.49
C ASP A 70 -33.34 -6.88 17.51
N SER A 71 -32.01 -6.77 17.40
CA SER A 71 -31.09 -7.91 17.50
C SER A 71 -31.01 -8.52 18.90
N LYS A 72 -31.24 -7.73 19.96
CA LYS A 72 -31.26 -8.21 21.36
C LYS A 72 -32.54 -8.93 21.74
N LYS A 73 -33.67 -8.54 21.14
CA LYS A 73 -35.00 -9.10 21.45
C LYS A 73 -35.24 -10.48 20.84
N LYS A 74 -34.41 -10.90 19.89
CA LYS A 74 -34.57 -12.17 19.17
C LYS A 74 -33.46 -13.15 19.56
N ASN A 75 -33.78 -14.11 20.42
CA ASN A 75 -32.93 -15.26 20.70
C ASN A 75 -32.81 -16.15 19.46
N GLY A 76 -31.82 -15.87 18.61
CA GLY A 76 -31.42 -16.72 17.49
C GLY A 76 -32.22 -16.51 16.19
N SER A 77 -31.47 -16.33 15.09
CA SER A 77 -31.90 -16.58 13.71
C SER A 77 -33.13 -15.81 13.19
N SER A 78 -32.95 -14.54 12.79
CA SER A 78 -33.73 -14.00 11.65
C SER A 78 -32.94 -12.93 10.90
N ASN A 79 -32.66 -13.16 9.62
CA ASN A 79 -32.16 -12.19 8.64
C ASN A 79 -33.24 -11.13 8.33
N ALA A 80 -33.62 -10.31 9.31
CA ALA A 80 -34.37 -9.10 8.98
C ALA A 80 -33.41 -8.19 8.18
N PRO A 81 -33.81 -7.67 7.01
CA PRO A 81 -32.95 -6.78 6.25
C PRO A 81 -32.73 -5.54 7.12
N ALA A 82 -31.53 -5.40 7.67
CA ALA A 82 -31.04 -4.12 8.16
C ALA A 82 -31.35 -3.11 7.06
N ASN A 83 -31.84 -1.93 7.43
CA ASN A 83 -32.16 -0.90 6.45
C ASN A 83 -30.84 -0.35 5.86
N TYR A 84 -30.19 -1.14 4.99
CA TYR A 84 -28.89 -0.83 4.39
C TYR A 84 -28.95 0.43 3.52
N LEU A 85 -30.14 0.82 3.08
CA LEU A 85 -30.31 1.98 2.22
C LEU A 85 -29.79 3.27 2.87
N SER A 86 -29.97 3.49 4.17
CA SER A 86 -29.53 4.74 4.81
C SER A 86 -28.00 4.84 4.87
N ILE A 87 -27.30 3.74 5.14
CA ILE A 87 -25.83 3.70 5.13
C ILE A 87 -25.26 3.69 3.70
N GLU A 88 -25.88 2.98 2.75
CA GLU A 88 -25.50 3.01 1.34
C GLU A 88 -25.64 4.42 0.77
N LEU A 89 -26.74 5.11 1.09
CA LEU A 89 -26.97 6.49 0.72
C LEU A 89 -25.97 7.44 1.37
N PHE A 90 -25.58 7.20 2.63
CA PHE A 90 -24.50 7.95 3.27
C PHE A 90 -23.16 7.78 2.53
N VAL A 91 -22.77 6.55 2.20
CA VAL A 91 -21.56 6.28 1.39
C VAL A 91 -21.64 7.00 0.05
N GLN A 92 -22.77 6.90 -0.64
CA GLN A 92 -22.99 7.52 -1.95
C GLN A 92 -22.90 9.05 -1.88
N VAL A 93 -23.54 9.68 -0.88
CA VAL A 93 -23.52 11.13 -0.66
C VAL A 93 -22.11 11.62 -0.34
N VAL A 94 -21.38 10.95 0.55
CA VAL A 94 -20.00 11.31 0.89
C VAL A 94 -19.10 11.18 -0.34
N THR A 95 -19.19 10.06 -1.06
CA THR A 95 -18.38 9.81 -2.26
C THR A 95 -18.59 10.89 -3.31
N ARG A 96 -19.85 11.26 -3.58
CA ARG A 96 -20.17 12.32 -4.54
C ARG A 96 -19.66 13.67 -4.06
N ALA A 97 -19.98 14.05 -2.84
CA ALA A 97 -19.60 15.36 -2.32
C ALA A 97 -18.07 15.57 -2.33
N VAL A 98 -17.29 14.54 -2.02
CA VAL A 98 -15.81 14.56 -2.13
C VAL A 98 -15.35 14.70 -3.58
N LYS A 99 -16.06 14.06 -4.53
CA LYS A 99 -15.74 14.14 -5.97
C LYS A 99 -16.06 15.51 -6.56
N GLU A 100 -17.16 16.12 -6.14
CA GLU A 100 -17.61 17.44 -6.59
C GLU A 100 -16.77 18.60 -6.00
N ASP A 101 -15.82 18.31 -5.10
CA ASP A 101 -14.91 19.30 -4.46
C ASP A 101 -15.63 20.36 -3.63
N GLU A 102 -16.71 19.94 -2.97
CA GLU A 102 -17.58 20.83 -2.21
C GLU A 102 -17.05 21.08 -0.79
N GLU A 103 -17.52 22.15 -0.12
CA GLU A 103 -17.09 22.57 1.24
C GLU A 103 -17.53 21.58 2.35
N ILE A 104 -17.05 20.34 2.29
CA ILE A 104 -17.13 19.37 3.38
C ILE A 104 -15.91 19.55 4.26
N ASN A 105 -16.15 19.62 5.57
CA ASN A 105 -15.07 19.49 6.52
C ASN A 105 -14.64 18.02 6.60
N ILE A 106 -13.54 17.67 5.94
CA ILE A 106 -13.00 16.30 5.87
C ILE A 106 -12.58 15.82 7.27
N ASN A 107 -12.01 16.69 8.10
CA ASN A 107 -11.57 16.36 9.46
C ASN A 107 -12.77 15.96 10.33
N ASP A 108 -13.86 16.75 10.30
CA ASP A 108 -15.11 16.41 11.00
C ASP A 108 -15.68 15.07 10.53
N LEU A 109 -15.61 14.79 9.22
CA LEU A 109 -16.08 13.54 8.65
C LEU A 109 -15.23 12.35 9.11
N VAL A 110 -13.90 12.47 9.11
CA VAL A 110 -12.98 11.44 9.62
C VAL A 110 -13.26 11.16 11.08
N ARG A 111 -13.31 12.19 11.94
CA ARG A 111 -13.59 12.04 13.37
C ARG A 111 -14.93 11.36 13.63
N TYR A 112 -15.96 11.70 12.84
CA TYR A 112 -17.25 11.01 12.89
C TYR A 112 -17.13 9.51 12.54
N ILE A 113 -16.43 9.19 11.45
CA ILE A 113 -16.24 7.80 10.98
C ILE A 113 -15.49 6.98 12.05
N LEU A 114 -14.38 7.51 12.55
CA LEU A 114 -13.57 6.84 13.57
C LEU A 114 -14.34 6.65 14.88
N GLY A 115 -15.08 7.67 15.32
CA GLY A 115 -15.97 7.59 16.48
C GLY A 115 -17.08 6.53 16.30
N CYS A 116 -17.63 6.38 15.09
CA CYS A 116 -18.60 5.33 14.79
C CYS A 116 -17.98 3.92 14.81
N MET A 117 -16.69 3.80 14.50
CA MET A 117 -15.99 2.52 14.59
C MET A 117 -15.61 2.15 16.04
N ASP A 118 -15.57 3.11 16.96
CA ASP A 118 -15.42 2.86 18.40
C ASP A 118 -16.74 2.59 19.12
N ASP A 119 -17.85 3.09 18.60
CA ASP A 119 -19.17 2.78 19.12
C ASP A 119 -19.57 1.33 18.77
N ILE A 120 -19.85 0.53 19.80
CA ILE A 120 -20.14 -0.91 19.67
C ILE A 120 -21.32 -1.18 18.74
N GLN A 121 -22.37 -0.34 18.79
CA GLN A 121 -23.57 -0.55 17.99
C GLN A 121 -23.33 -0.21 16.53
N MET A 122 -22.71 0.95 16.29
CA MET A 122 -22.37 1.44 14.96
C MET A 122 -21.36 0.52 14.27
N LYS A 123 -20.31 0.09 14.99
CA LYS A 123 -19.34 -0.90 14.51
C LYS A 123 -20.04 -2.18 14.05
N LYS A 124 -20.88 -2.77 14.89
CA LYS A 124 -21.62 -4.01 14.57
C LYS A 124 -22.50 -3.88 13.32
N CYS A 125 -23.06 -2.70 13.07
CA CYS A 125 -23.94 -2.48 11.93
C CYS A 125 -23.19 -2.11 10.64
N TYR A 126 -22.19 -1.25 10.72
CA TYR A 126 -21.72 -0.45 9.59
C TYR A 126 -20.19 -0.32 9.46
N GLU A 127 -19.38 -1.07 10.23
CA GLU A 127 -17.91 -0.99 10.20
C GLU A 127 -17.34 -1.09 8.77
N LYS A 128 -17.87 -2.02 7.96
CA LYS A 128 -17.43 -2.21 6.57
C LYS A 128 -17.62 -0.94 5.72
N GLN A 129 -18.79 -0.29 5.82
CA GLN A 129 -19.12 0.89 5.04
C GLN A 129 -18.27 2.10 5.46
N PHE A 130 -17.99 2.22 6.77
CA PHE A 130 -17.08 3.25 7.29
C PHE A 130 -15.64 3.03 6.81
N MET A 131 -15.16 1.79 6.82
CA MET A 131 -13.86 1.42 6.25
C MET A 131 -13.79 1.68 4.74
N ASP A 132 -14.86 1.38 4.01
CA ASP A 132 -14.95 1.66 2.57
C ASP A 132 -14.85 3.17 2.27
N ILE A 133 -15.52 4.02 3.06
CA ILE A 133 -15.41 5.49 2.91
C ILE A 133 -13.96 5.93 3.19
N LEU A 134 -13.38 5.47 4.29
CA LEU A 134 -12.02 5.83 4.69
C LEU A 134 -11.01 5.45 3.59
N GLN A 135 -11.08 4.21 3.08
CA GLN A 135 -10.19 3.71 2.04
C GLN A 135 -10.43 4.40 0.69
N LYS A 136 -11.66 4.35 0.18
CA LYS A 136 -11.97 4.65 -1.22
C LYS A 136 -12.28 6.11 -1.48
N CYS A 137 -12.62 6.88 -0.45
CA CYS A 137 -12.94 8.30 -0.60
C CYS A 137 -11.86 9.19 0.01
N ILE A 138 -11.46 8.92 1.26
CA ILE A 138 -10.60 9.84 2.02
C ILE A 138 -9.12 9.58 1.70
N LEU A 139 -8.63 8.35 1.95
CA LEU A 139 -7.23 8.01 1.76
C LEU A 139 -6.80 7.97 0.28
N SER A 140 -7.72 7.62 -0.63
CA SER A 140 -7.45 7.59 -2.07
C SER A 140 -7.38 8.98 -2.72
N ASN A 141 -8.02 10.00 -2.14
CA ASN A 141 -8.11 11.35 -2.70
C ASN A 141 -7.01 12.27 -2.15
N SER A 142 -6.16 12.83 -3.04
CA SER A 142 -5.05 13.71 -2.64
C SER A 142 -5.49 15.00 -1.95
N LYS A 143 -6.64 15.56 -2.32
CA LYS A 143 -7.17 16.77 -1.67
C LYS A 143 -7.57 16.47 -0.23
N CYS A 144 -8.33 15.38 -0.03
CA CYS A 144 -8.70 14.93 1.31
C CYS A 144 -7.46 14.69 2.18
N ARG A 145 -6.46 13.97 1.65
CA ARG A 145 -5.18 13.75 2.36
C ARG A 145 -4.50 15.05 2.78
N GLY A 146 -4.52 16.08 1.93
CA GLY A 146 -3.93 17.39 2.21
C GLY A 146 -4.71 18.24 3.22
N THR A 147 -5.97 17.91 3.50
CA THR A 147 -6.81 18.62 4.48
C THR A 147 -6.68 18.05 5.90
N LEU A 148 -6.27 16.79 6.04
CA LEU A 148 -6.17 16.14 7.35
C LEU A 148 -5.13 16.81 8.24
N GLU A 149 -5.51 17.01 9.50
CA GLU A 149 -4.60 17.52 10.54
C GLU A 149 -3.74 16.38 11.09
N GLU A 150 -2.72 16.75 11.85
CA GLU A 150 -1.79 15.81 12.47
C GLU A 150 -2.52 14.77 13.35
N GLU A 151 -3.45 15.25 14.17
CA GLU A 151 -4.25 14.43 15.07
C GLU A 151 -5.13 13.43 14.31
N ASP A 152 -5.69 13.83 13.16
CA ASP A 152 -6.52 12.95 12.34
C ASP A 152 -5.69 11.81 11.74
N TRP A 153 -4.48 12.13 11.26
CA TRP A 153 -3.55 11.13 10.76
C TRP A 153 -3.13 10.11 11.83
N GLU A 154 -2.81 10.60 13.04
CA GLU A 154 -2.46 9.72 14.17
C GLU A 154 -3.64 8.82 14.57
N GLU A 155 -4.86 9.34 14.61
CA GLU A 155 -6.05 8.57 14.97
C GLU A 155 -6.36 7.49 13.92
N ILE A 156 -6.29 7.84 12.62
CA ILE A 156 -6.44 6.87 11.52
C ILE A 156 -5.37 5.78 11.64
N TYR A 157 -4.10 6.15 11.87
CA TYR A 157 -3.00 5.20 12.03
C TYR A 157 -3.30 4.22 13.17
N CYS A 158 -3.64 4.74 14.36
CA CYS A 158 -3.93 3.92 15.53
C CYS A 158 -5.11 2.98 15.30
N LYS A 159 -6.14 3.44 14.59
CA LYS A 159 -7.30 2.62 14.23
C LYS A 159 -6.90 1.48 13.30
N LEU A 160 -6.26 1.80 12.19
CA LEU A 160 -5.89 0.81 11.17
C LEU A 160 -4.89 -0.20 11.71
N LYS A 161 -3.92 0.24 12.53
CA LYS A 161 -2.99 -0.64 13.24
C LYS A 161 -3.74 -1.68 14.08
N ARG A 162 -4.66 -1.23 14.95
CA ARG A 162 -5.46 -2.13 15.81
C ARG A 162 -6.24 -3.14 14.98
N VAL A 163 -6.94 -2.68 13.93
CA VAL A 163 -7.74 -3.55 13.08
C VAL A 163 -6.86 -4.54 12.30
N LEU A 164 -5.66 -4.13 11.86
CA LEU A 164 -4.72 -5.01 11.16
C LEU A 164 -4.12 -6.08 12.10
N GLU A 165 -3.93 -5.75 13.38
CA GLU A 165 -3.52 -6.72 14.42
C GLU A 165 -4.61 -7.76 14.71
N GLU A 166 -5.88 -7.33 14.70
CA GLU A 166 -7.06 -8.20 14.93
C GLU A 166 -7.41 -9.07 13.70
N TYR A 167 -7.29 -8.51 12.49
CA TYR A 167 -7.75 -9.12 11.23
C TYR A 167 -6.69 -9.05 10.12
N ASN A 168 -5.68 -9.92 10.22
CA ASN A 168 -4.50 -9.92 9.35
C ASN A 168 -4.76 -10.16 7.84
N GLU A 169 -5.93 -10.68 7.46
CA GLU A 169 -6.28 -10.97 6.06
C GLU A 169 -7.41 -10.08 5.50
N ASN A 170 -7.71 -8.95 6.15
CA ASN A 170 -8.68 -8.00 5.62
C ASN A 170 -8.04 -7.08 4.56
N LEU A 171 -8.38 -7.30 3.29
CA LEU A 171 -7.84 -6.53 2.16
C LEU A 171 -8.10 -5.01 2.26
N VAL A 172 -9.29 -4.60 2.72
CA VAL A 172 -9.63 -3.17 2.86
C VAL A 172 -8.72 -2.50 3.88
N VAL A 173 -8.47 -3.18 4.99
CA VAL A 173 -7.61 -2.68 6.08
C VAL A 173 -6.15 -2.64 5.62
N SER A 174 -5.66 -3.73 5.01
CA SER A 174 -4.31 -3.83 4.45
C SER A 174 -4.02 -2.70 3.45
N HIS A 175 -4.93 -2.50 2.49
CA HIS A 175 -4.75 -1.46 1.48
C HIS A 175 -4.87 -0.04 2.05
N SER A 176 -5.76 0.17 3.04
CA SER A 176 -5.87 1.44 3.76
C SER A 176 -4.57 1.76 4.50
N PHE A 177 -3.99 0.76 5.17
CA PHE A 177 -2.75 0.92 5.91
C PHE A 177 -1.57 1.20 4.98
N MET A 178 -1.44 0.46 3.87
CA MET A 178 -0.45 0.73 2.83
C MET A 178 -0.57 2.16 2.30
N THR A 179 -1.79 2.59 1.93
CA THR A 179 -2.04 3.94 1.42
C THR A 179 -1.67 5.01 2.45
N LEU A 180 -1.99 4.77 3.73
CA LEU A 180 -1.62 5.66 4.83
C LEU A 180 -0.09 5.77 4.96
N ILE A 181 0.65 4.65 4.94
CA ILE A 181 2.11 4.68 5.05
C ILE A 181 2.75 5.35 3.84
N LYS A 182 2.20 5.11 2.64
CA LYS A 182 2.72 5.68 1.39
C LYS A 182 2.60 7.21 1.36
N TYR A 183 1.45 7.76 1.73
CA TYR A 183 1.17 9.19 1.55
C TYR A 183 1.17 10.00 2.86
N GLY A 184 0.80 9.39 3.98
CA GLY A 184 0.67 10.05 5.28
C GLY A 184 1.90 10.89 5.65
N PRO A 185 3.14 10.34 5.60
CA PRO A 185 4.35 11.11 5.96
C PRO A 185 4.56 12.38 5.13
N THR A 186 4.09 12.40 3.88
CA THR A 186 4.16 13.59 3.00
C THR A 186 2.95 14.52 3.15
N CYS A 187 1.95 14.14 3.94
CA CYS A 187 0.67 14.83 4.08
C CYS A 187 0.32 15.20 5.54
N GLY A 188 1.22 15.00 6.51
CA GLY A 188 1.02 15.43 7.90
C GLY A 188 1.12 14.33 8.96
N LEU A 189 1.28 13.05 8.59
CA LEU A 189 1.53 11.98 9.57
C LEU A 189 2.88 12.22 10.28
N PRO A 190 2.93 12.29 11.62
CA PRO A 190 4.15 12.60 12.33
C PRO A 190 5.26 11.55 12.15
N PRO A 191 6.49 11.95 11.76
CA PRO A 191 7.62 11.02 11.67
C PRO A 191 7.96 10.33 13.00
N ARG A 192 7.63 10.96 14.14
CA ARG A 192 7.80 10.37 15.49
C ARG A 192 6.96 9.10 15.69
N LEU A 193 5.83 8.98 15.00
CA LEU A 193 4.97 7.82 15.11
C LEU A 193 5.65 6.61 14.48
N LEU A 194 6.04 6.73 13.20
CA LEU A 194 6.70 5.67 12.44
C LEU A 194 8.00 5.16 13.07
N ARG A 195 8.76 6.03 13.76
CA ARG A 195 10.01 5.65 14.42
C ARG A 195 9.87 4.55 15.48
N LYS A 196 8.67 4.38 16.05
CA LYS A 196 8.39 3.39 17.10
C LYS A 196 7.81 2.09 16.55
N GLU A 197 7.68 1.97 15.24
CA GLU A 197 6.78 0.97 14.63
C GLU A 197 7.51 -0.16 13.91
N PHE A 198 8.84 -0.23 14.04
CA PHE A 198 9.65 -1.31 13.46
C PHE A 198 9.18 -2.69 13.93
N ASP A 199 8.98 -2.90 15.24
CA ASP A 199 8.54 -4.20 15.77
C ASP A 199 7.16 -4.61 15.27
N PHE A 200 6.24 -3.66 15.16
CA PHE A 200 4.91 -3.90 14.61
C PHE A 200 4.99 -4.29 13.13
N LEU A 201 5.77 -3.54 12.35
CA LEU A 201 5.94 -3.82 10.93
C LEU A 201 6.66 -5.15 10.67
N THR A 202 7.68 -5.49 11.47
CA THR A 202 8.36 -6.79 11.39
C THR A 202 7.33 -7.91 11.55
N LYS A 203 6.45 -7.81 12.56
CA LYS A 203 5.40 -8.82 12.82
C LYS A 203 4.43 -8.97 11.66
N ILE A 204 3.95 -7.88 11.04
CA ILE A 204 2.99 -8.01 9.92
C ILE A 204 3.67 -8.56 8.67
N CYS A 205 4.92 -8.17 8.39
CA CYS A 205 5.69 -8.70 7.25
C CYS A 205 6.06 -10.18 7.41
N GLN A 206 6.24 -10.66 8.64
CA GLN A 206 6.49 -12.08 8.91
C GLN A 206 5.22 -12.94 8.93
N LYS A 207 4.05 -12.32 9.15
CA LYS A 207 2.75 -13.01 9.09
C LYS A 207 2.26 -13.26 7.67
N VAL A 208 2.68 -12.45 6.70
CA VAL A 208 2.28 -12.65 5.31
C VAL A 208 2.99 -13.87 4.73
N THR A 209 2.23 -14.76 4.11
CA THR A 209 2.75 -16.00 3.52
C THR A 209 2.27 -16.12 2.08
N LEU A 210 2.74 -17.14 1.38
CA LEU A 210 2.29 -17.46 0.03
C LEU A 210 0.79 -17.81 -0.06
N ASN A 211 0.20 -18.28 1.04
CA ASN A 211 -1.22 -18.59 1.11
C ASN A 211 -2.08 -17.34 1.31
N SER A 212 -1.47 -16.23 1.74
CA SER A 212 -2.17 -14.96 1.88
C SER A 212 -2.64 -14.45 0.51
N PRO A 213 -3.79 -13.75 0.42
CA PRO A 213 -4.26 -13.17 -0.83
C PRO A 213 -3.19 -12.29 -1.49
N ARG A 214 -3.02 -12.42 -2.82
CA ARG A 214 -1.97 -11.70 -3.57
C ARG A 214 -1.96 -10.19 -3.30
N SER A 215 -3.13 -9.56 -3.31
CA SER A 215 -3.23 -8.11 -3.06
C SER A 215 -2.74 -7.74 -1.66
N ILE A 216 -2.92 -8.61 -0.67
CA ILE A 216 -2.37 -8.40 0.69
C ILE A 216 -0.86 -8.57 0.68
N GLN A 217 -0.31 -9.56 -0.05
CA GLN A 217 1.14 -9.68 -0.21
C GLN A 217 1.73 -8.39 -0.80
N GLU A 218 1.13 -7.89 -1.88
CA GLU A 218 1.55 -6.64 -2.53
C GLU A 218 1.45 -5.44 -1.58
N ASP A 219 0.33 -5.26 -0.88
CA ASP A 219 0.13 -4.16 0.06
C ASP A 219 1.16 -4.19 1.19
N ILE A 220 1.47 -5.36 1.75
CA ILE A 220 2.44 -5.52 2.85
C ILE A 220 3.88 -5.25 2.37
N ILE A 221 4.26 -5.73 1.19
CA ILE A 221 5.59 -5.46 0.61
C ILE A 221 5.73 -3.96 0.29
N GLU A 222 4.71 -3.35 -0.30
CA GLU A 222 4.70 -1.91 -0.59
C GLU A 222 4.73 -1.08 0.71
N THR A 223 4.01 -1.51 1.75
CA THR A 223 4.08 -0.91 3.09
C THR A 223 5.50 -0.94 3.64
N ALA A 224 6.18 -2.09 3.58
CA ALA A 224 7.56 -2.23 4.07
C ALA A 224 8.54 -1.33 3.31
N LEU A 225 8.39 -1.25 1.98
CA LEU A 225 9.21 -0.40 1.11
C LEU A 225 9.00 1.09 1.43
N GLU A 226 7.75 1.56 1.45
CA GLU A 226 7.44 2.97 1.71
C GLU A 226 7.81 3.37 3.14
N PHE A 227 7.57 2.51 4.12
CA PHE A 227 8.03 2.74 5.48
C PHE A 227 9.56 2.94 5.54
N CYS A 228 10.33 2.08 4.87
CA CYS A 228 11.79 2.23 4.81
C CYS A 228 12.20 3.53 4.10
N LYS A 229 11.55 3.90 3.00
CA LYS A 229 11.82 5.18 2.30
C LYS A 229 11.61 6.39 3.21
N HIS A 230 10.54 6.38 4.00
CA HIS A 230 10.20 7.49 4.90
C HIS A 230 11.08 7.54 6.16
N THR A 231 11.64 6.41 6.60
CA THR A 231 12.34 6.34 7.90
C THR A 231 13.86 6.21 7.80
N ALA A 232 14.40 5.73 6.68
CA ALA A 232 15.82 5.41 6.55
C ALA A 232 16.75 6.62 6.66
N LYS A 233 16.29 7.82 6.29
CA LYS A 233 17.10 9.04 6.39
C LYS A 233 17.54 9.31 7.84
N ASP A 234 16.64 9.09 8.79
CA ASP A 234 16.86 9.43 10.21
C ASP A 234 17.03 8.18 11.11
N ASN A 235 16.68 6.99 10.63
CA ASN A 235 16.70 5.73 11.42
C ASN A 235 17.28 4.56 10.62
N ARG A 236 18.26 4.84 9.76
CA ARG A 236 18.92 3.86 8.88
C ARG A 236 19.25 2.53 9.57
N VAL A 237 19.83 2.58 10.78
CA VAL A 237 20.22 1.40 11.54
C VAL A 237 19.03 0.48 11.81
N SER A 238 17.91 1.05 12.26
CA SER A 238 16.67 0.30 12.49
C SER A 238 16.07 -0.22 11.19
N CYS A 239 16.17 0.53 10.08
CA CYS A 239 15.73 0.06 8.76
C CYS A 239 16.56 -1.12 8.24
N CYS A 240 17.87 -1.11 8.45
CA CYS A 240 18.74 -2.23 8.10
C CYS A 240 18.36 -3.48 8.90
N LYS A 241 18.25 -3.34 10.23
CA LYS A 241 17.80 -4.43 11.11
C LYS A 241 16.43 -4.99 10.67
N PHE A 242 15.46 -4.11 10.44
CA PHE A 242 14.13 -4.50 9.96
C PHE A 242 14.19 -5.28 8.64
N GLY A 243 14.96 -4.77 7.67
CA GLY A 243 15.14 -5.45 6.39
C GLY A 243 15.75 -6.84 6.54
N GLU A 244 16.76 -6.99 7.40
CA GLU A 244 17.36 -8.27 7.74
C GLU A 244 16.39 -9.25 8.40
N GLU A 245 15.52 -8.77 9.29
CA GLU A 245 14.53 -9.58 10.03
C GLU A 245 13.38 -10.11 9.16
N ILE A 246 12.96 -9.34 8.15
CA ILE A 246 11.82 -9.72 7.29
C ILE A 246 12.27 -10.39 5.98
N PHE A 247 13.56 -10.37 5.66
CA PHE A 247 14.06 -10.80 4.35
C PHE A 247 13.63 -12.24 4.01
N THR A 248 13.78 -13.18 4.94
CA THR A 248 13.44 -14.59 4.69
C THR A 248 11.98 -14.75 4.28
N SER A 249 11.04 -14.16 5.02
CA SER A 249 9.61 -14.20 4.71
C SER A 249 9.31 -13.63 3.31
N LEU A 250 9.98 -12.54 2.94
CA LEU A 250 9.80 -11.91 1.63
C LEU A 250 10.47 -12.69 0.48
N ALA A 251 11.61 -13.33 0.74
CA ALA A 251 12.30 -14.17 -0.22
C ALA A 251 11.50 -15.44 -0.56
N ASP A 252 10.87 -16.06 0.43
CA ASP A 252 9.97 -17.21 0.21
C ASP A 252 8.79 -16.83 -0.69
N ILE A 253 8.22 -15.64 -0.46
CA ILE A 253 7.19 -15.05 -1.33
C ILE A 253 7.70 -14.88 -2.76
N TYR A 254 8.97 -14.48 -2.95
CA TYR A 254 9.57 -14.33 -4.29
C TYR A 254 9.64 -15.68 -5.02
N GLU A 255 10.28 -16.68 -4.41
CA GLU A 255 10.67 -17.92 -5.10
C GLU A 255 9.47 -18.77 -5.49
N MET A 256 8.41 -18.75 -4.69
CA MET A 256 7.26 -19.65 -4.86
C MET A 256 6.10 -19.02 -5.62
N ASN A 257 6.11 -17.69 -5.85
CA ASN A 257 4.99 -17.02 -6.51
C ASN A 257 4.90 -17.25 -8.03
N GLY A 258 5.93 -17.75 -8.71
CA GLY A 258 5.86 -17.98 -10.17
C GLY A 258 5.74 -16.68 -10.98
N LYS A 259 4.58 -16.40 -11.61
CA LYS A 259 4.37 -15.33 -12.62
C LYS A 259 3.85 -13.93 -12.15
N PRO A 260 3.65 -13.57 -10.87
CA PRO A 260 3.07 -12.28 -10.52
C PRO A 260 4.10 -11.17 -10.67
N GLU A 261 3.93 -10.42 -11.75
CA GLU A 261 4.78 -9.32 -12.19
C GLU A 261 4.96 -8.25 -11.10
N LYS A 262 3.85 -7.74 -10.56
CA LYS A 262 3.86 -6.68 -9.55
C LYS A 262 4.53 -7.09 -8.23
N THR A 263 4.23 -8.27 -7.70
CA THR A 263 4.83 -8.76 -6.46
C THR A 263 6.35 -8.86 -6.58
N LYS A 264 6.85 -9.42 -7.69
CA LYS A 264 8.29 -9.51 -7.95
C LYS A 264 8.93 -8.14 -8.09
N GLU A 265 8.29 -7.21 -8.80
CA GLU A 265 8.78 -5.84 -8.95
C GLU A 265 8.92 -5.12 -7.60
N LEU A 266 7.91 -5.25 -6.73
CA LEU A 266 7.94 -4.68 -5.38
C LEU A 266 9.07 -5.29 -4.53
N LEU A 267 9.28 -6.61 -4.61
CA LEU A 267 10.35 -7.28 -3.89
C LEU A 267 11.74 -6.85 -4.37
N VAL A 268 11.95 -6.74 -5.69
CA VAL A 268 13.21 -6.25 -6.25
C VAL A 268 13.48 -4.80 -5.84
N GLN A 269 12.44 -3.95 -5.81
CA GLN A 269 12.56 -2.59 -5.30
C GLN A 269 12.93 -2.56 -3.81
N PHE A 270 12.31 -3.41 -3.00
CA PHE A 270 12.64 -3.55 -1.58
C PHE A 270 14.07 -4.04 -1.37
N PHE A 271 14.49 -5.09 -2.08
CA PHE A 271 15.86 -5.60 -2.01
C PHE A 271 16.90 -4.57 -2.44
N LEU A 272 16.62 -3.82 -3.51
CA LEU A 272 17.49 -2.72 -3.94
C LEU A 272 17.58 -1.63 -2.87
N PHE A 273 16.44 -1.24 -2.29
CA PHE A 273 16.43 -0.24 -1.23
C PHE A 273 17.26 -0.71 -0.03
N GLN A 274 17.07 -1.97 0.40
CA GLN A 274 17.86 -2.58 1.46
C GLN A 274 19.36 -2.59 1.13
N MET A 275 19.74 -2.96 -0.10
CA MET A 275 21.13 -2.92 -0.54
C MET A 275 21.73 -1.51 -0.45
N ILE A 276 21.00 -0.48 -0.92
CA ILE A 276 21.45 0.91 -0.90
C ILE A 276 21.62 1.42 0.54
N ILE A 277 20.68 1.11 1.44
CA ILE A 277 20.80 1.57 2.82
C ILE A 277 21.89 0.79 3.56
N HIS A 278 22.17 -0.48 3.27
CA HIS A 278 23.30 -1.18 3.90
C HIS A 278 24.66 -0.70 3.35
N HIS A 279 24.71 -0.41 2.05
CA HIS A 279 25.92 0.00 1.34
C HIS A 279 25.69 1.32 0.58
N PRO A 280 25.66 2.48 1.27
CA PRO A 280 25.48 3.77 0.61
C PRO A 280 26.58 3.99 -0.44
N ASN A 281 26.20 4.36 -1.67
CA ASN A 281 27.11 4.47 -2.82
C ASN A 281 27.88 3.16 -3.15
N GLY A 282 27.37 2.02 -2.69
CA GLY A 282 27.93 0.70 -2.89
C GLY A 282 29.27 0.49 -2.19
N VAL A 283 29.55 1.18 -1.07
CA VAL A 283 30.78 0.96 -0.30
C VAL A 283 30.85 -0.48 0.24
N PRO A 284 32.03 -1.11 0.32
CA PRO A 284 32.16 -2.48 0.78
C PRO A 284 31.99 -2.61 2.30
N GLU A 285 31.83 -3.85 2.78
CA GLU A 285 31.98 -4.18 4.21
C GLU A 285 33.32 -3.66 4.74
N GLY A 286 33.32 -3.20 6.00
CA GLY A 286 34.48 -2.58 6.64
C GLY A 286 34.65 -1.09 6.36
N HIS A 287 33.96 -0.53 5.36
CA HIS A 287 33.89 0.92 5.18
C HIS A 287 33.00 1.57 6.25
N SER A 288 33.35 2.77 6.73
CA SER A 288 32.64 3.47 7.81
C SER A 288 31.15 3.76 7.54
N ALA A 289 30.80 3.97 6.27
CA ALA A 289 29.42 4.16 5.83
C ALA A 289 28.63 2.85 5.66
N ALA A 290 29.29 1.71 5.54
CA ALA A 290 28.62 0.42 5.40
C ALA A 290 28.05 -0.02 6.76
N TYR A 291 26.87 -0.63 6.77
CA TYR A 291 26.25 -1.12 8.00
C TYR A 291 25.39 -2.33 7.73
N ALA A 292 25.51 -3.33 8.60
CA ALA A 292 24.58 -4.42 8.79
C ALA A 292 24.35 -4.59 10.30
N TYR A 293 23.14 -4.93 10.70
CA TYR A 293 22.85 -5.32 12.07
C TYR A 293 23.53 -6.65 12.42
N SER A 294 23.56 -7.59 11.47
CA SER A 294 24.40 -8.80 11.55
C SER A 294 25.08 -9.05 10.20
N TRP A 295 26.39 -8.81 10.13
CA TRP A 295 27.15 -9.04 8.89
C TRP A 295 27.07 -10.48 8.39
N ASP A 296 27.06 -11.47 9.28
CA ASP A 296 26.91 -12.87 8.90
C ASP A 296 25.53 -13.16 8.30
N ASN A 297 24.48 -12.58 8.85
CA ASN A 297 23.13 -12.70 8.30
C ASN A 297 23.02 -11.95 6.97
N TRP A 298 23.50 -10.72 6.91
CA TRP A 298 23.49 -9.89 5.72
C TRP A 298 24.25 -10.54 4.55
N LYS A 299 25.40 -11.18 4.80
CA LYS A 299 26.10 -11.98 3.78
C LYS A 299 25.24 -13.11 3.22
N LYS A 300 24.47 -13.81 4.06
CA LYS A 300 23.54 -14.86 3.61
C LYS A 300 22.42 -14.24 2.76
N ILE A 301 21.87 -13.11 3.19
CA ILE A 301 20.85 -12.35 2.47
C ILE A 301 21.35 -11.95 1.07
N ILE A 302 22.54 -11.34 0.95
CA ILE A 302 23.13 -10.95 -0.35
C ILE A 302 23.31 -12.18 -1.26
N LYS A 303 23.80 -13.31 -0.72
CA LYS A 303 23.94 -14.56 -1.49
C LYS A 303 22.59 -15.05 -2.01
N THR A 304 21.54 -14.98 -1.19
CA THR A 304 20.17 -15.32 -1.60
C THR A 304 19.64 -14.37 -2.68
N MET A 305 19.84 -13.05 -2.53
CA MET A 305 19.48 -12.07 -3.56
C MET A 305 20.17 -12.39 -4.90
N TYR A 306 21.48 -12.70 -4.87
CA TYR A 306 22.22 -13.12 -6.05
C TYR A 306 21.64 -14.39 -6.68
N SER A 307 21.30 -15.40 -5.88
CA SER A 307 20.65 -16.61 -6.37
C SER A 307 19.30 -16.31 -7.03
N ILE A 308 18.48 -15.44 -6.44
CA ILE A 308 17.18 -15.03 -7.01
C ILE A 308 17.39 -14.37 -8.38
N ILE A 309 18.29 -13.39 -8.45
CA ILE A 309 18.60 -12.66 -9.69
C ILE A 309 19.15 -13.60 -10.77
N SER A 310 20.06 -14.50 -10.41
CA SER A 310 20.64 -15.48 -11.32
C SER A 310 19.59 -16.44 -11.88
N LYS A 311 18.65 -16.89 -11.03
CA LYS A 311 17.50 -17.71 -11.45
C LYS A 311 16.64 -16.95 -12.45
N GLU A 312 16.35 -15.67 -12.24
CA GLU A 312 15.55 -14.86 -13.18
C GLU A 312 16.21 -14.67 -14.55
N ILE A 313 17.51 -14.36 -14.55
CA ILE A 313 18.29 -14.26 -15.79
C ILE A 313 18.28 -15.60 -16.53
N SER A 314 18.49 -16.70 -15.80
CA SER A 314 18.46 -18.06 -16.37
C SER A 314 17.08 -18.42 -16.92
N LEU A 315 16.00 -18.04 -16.23
CA LEU A 315 14.62 -18.26 -16.66
C LEU A 315 14.30 -17.48 -17.94
N TYR A 316 14.77 -16.24 -18.04
CA TYR A 316 14.63 -15.43 -19.25
C TYR A 316 15.26 -16.11 -20.46
N PHE A 317 16.51 -16.57 -20.36
CA PHE A 317 17.18 -17.27 -21.47
C PHE A 317 16.57 -18.64 -21.81
N LYS A 318 15.95 -19.32 -20.85
CA LYS A 318 15.23 -20.58 -21.09
C LYS A 318 13.85 -20.36 -21.72
N CYS A 319 13.17 -19.26 -21.39
CA CYS A 319 11.81 -18.98 -21.83
C CYS A 319 11.56 -17.46 -21.91
N TYR A 320 11.90 -16.86 -23.06
CA TYR A 320 11.85 -15.42 -23.31
C TYR A 320 10.51 -14.73 -22.96
N GLN A 321 9.40 -15.46 -22.98
CA GLN A 321 8.05 -14.93 -22.75
C GLN A 321 7.57 -14.94 -21.29
N LYS A 322 8.34 -15.45 -20.32
CA LYS A 322 7.85 -15.64 -18.94
C LYS A 322 8.21 -14.53 -17.95
N ASN A 323 9.04 -13.56 -18.31
CA ASN A 323 9.59 -12.54 -17.41
C ASN A 323 9.51 -11.10 -17.96
N SER A 324 8.34 -10.71 -18.50
CA SER A 324 8.11 -9.37 -19.09
C SER A 324 8.28 -8.19 -18.14
N SER A 325 8.18 -8.41 -16.81
CA SER A 325 8.45 -7.36 -15.80
C SER A 325 9.87 -6.83 -15.84
N PHE A 326 10.85 -7.73 -16.01
CA PHE A 326 12.26 -7.37 -15.91
C PHE A 326 12.96 -7.37 -17.25
N PHE A 327 12.48 -8.14 -18.22
CA PHE A 327 13.09 -8.29 -19.53
C PHE A 327 12.01 -8.09 -20.60
N LYS A 328 12.09 -6.98 -21.32
CA LYS A 328 11.18 -6.66 -22.44
C LYS A 328 11.94 -6.77 -23.75
N GLN A 329 11.43 -7.56 -24.67
CA GLN A 329 12.01 -7.70 -26.00
C GLN A 329 11.39 -6.66 -26.94
N GLU A 330 12.21 -5.77 -27.49
CA GLU A 330 11.81 -4.74 -28.46
C GLU A 330 12.82 -4.74 -29.60
N ASN A 331 12.37 -4.99 -30.84
CA ASN A 331 13.19 -4.90 -32.07
C ASN A 331 14.55 -5.62 -31.95
N ASP A 332 14.54 -6.92 -31.61
CA ASP A 332 15.72 -7.77 -31.38
C ASP A 332 16.68 -7.31 -30.26
N ARG A 333 16.27 -6.34 -29.45
CA ARG A 333 16.98 -5.92 -28.24
C ARG A 333 16.19 -6.28 -27.00
N THR A 334 16.92 -6.54 -25.92
CA THR A 334 16.33 -6.80 -24.61
C THR A 334 16.52 -5.57 -23.73
N ASN A 335 15.42 -4.91 -23.39
CA ASN A 335 15.38 -3.85 -22.40
C ASN A 335 15.24 -4.47 -21.02
N VAL A 336 16.23 -4.25 -20.16
CA VAL A 336 16.21 -4.74 -18.78
C VAL A 336 15.70 -3.64 -17.86
N CYS A 337 14.80 -3.98 -16.95
CA CYS A 337 14.31 -3.06 -15.92
C CYS A 337 15.50 -2.45 -15.14
N SER A 338 15.49 -1.13 -14.98
CA SER A 338 16.60 -0.39 -14.35
C SER A 338 16.81 -0.79 -12.89
N VAL A 339 15.72 -0.99 -12.13
CA VAL A 339 15.76 -1.42 -10.73
C VAL A 339 16.41 -2.81 -10.61
N PHE A 340 16.03 -3.74 -11.50
CA PHE A 340 16.59 -5.08 -11.53
C PHE A 340 18.10 -5.05 -11.87
N SER A 341 18.47 -4.29 -12.90
CA SER A 341 19.86 -4.15 -13.33
C SER A 341 20.74 -3.53 -12.24
N ARG A 342 20.21 -2.52 -11.53
CA ARG A 342 20.91 -1.86 -10.43
C ARG A 342 21.08 -2.80 -9.24
N LEU A 343 20.04 -3.55 -8.85
CA LEU A 343 20.15 -4.54 -7.78
C LEU A 343 21.22 -5.59 -8.11
N HIS A 344 21.23 -6.10 -9.35
CA HIS A 344 22.25 -7.05 -9.81
C HIS A 344 23.66 -6.47 -9.67
N ALA A 345 23.89 -5.25 -10.18
CA ALA A 345 25.19 -4.60 -10.11
C ALA A 345 25.67 -4.41 -8.66
N GLU A 346 24.81 -3.90 -7.77
CA GLU A 346 25.16 -3.70 -6.35
C GLU A 346 25.43 -5.04 -5.65
N THR A 347 24.62 -6.07 -5.92
CA THR A 347 24.80 -7.41 -5.35
C THR A 347 26.13 -8.02 -5.78
N VAL A 348 26.47 -7.95 -7.07
CA VAL A 348 27.76 -8.45 -7.61
C VAL A 348 28.92 -7.68 -6.99
N LYS A 349 28.79 -6.35 -6.84
CA LYS A 349 29.81 -5.53 -6.20
C LYS A 349 30.11 -6.00 -4.79
N GLN A 350 29.08 -6.26 -3.97
CA GLN A 350 29.28 -6.71 -2.59
C GLN A 350 29.82 -8.13 -2.47
N LEU A 351 29.49 -9.03 -3.41
CA LEU A 351 29.95 -10.43 -3.36
C LEU A 351 31.37 -10.64 -3.90
N PHE A 352 31.74 -9.90 -4.95
CA PHE A 352 32.93 -10.23 -5.76
C PHE A 352 34.02 -9.14 -5.75
N VAL A 353 33.77 -7.96 -5.16
CA VAL A 353 34.78 -6.89 -5.01
C VAL A 353 35.45 -6.96 -3.63
N CYS A 354 35.35 -8.10 -2.94
CA CYS A 354 36.16 -8.39 -1.77
C CYS A 354 37.64 -8.49 -2.21
N PRO A 355 38.60 -7.78 -1.57
CA PRO A 355 40.01 -7.78 -1.98
C PRO A 355 40.70 -9.15 -1.96
N ASP A 356 40.10 -10.15 -1.30
CA ASP A 356 40.72 -11.45 -1.05
C ASP A 356 40.41 -12.52 -2.12
N LEU A 357 39.70 -12.19 -3.20
CA LEU A 357 39.55 -13.11 -4.34
C LEU A 357 40.77 -13.05 -5.25
N ASP A 358 41.77 -13.86 -4.89
CA ASP A 358 42.85 -14.26 -5.79
C ASP A 358 42.24 -15.11 -6.93
N VAL A 359 41.89 -14.46 -8.04
CA VAL A 359 41.30 -15.10 -9.21
C VAL A 359 42.41 -15.86 -9.97
N THR A 360 42.89 -16.94 -9.37
CA THR A 360 43.67 -17.98 -10.03
C THR A 360 42.90 -19.29 -9.95
N MET A 361 41.70 -19.31 -10.53
CA MET A 361 41.05 -20.58 -10.87
C MET A 361 41.40 -20.92 -12.31
N SER A 362 42.40 -21.78 -12.45
CA SER A 362 42.77 -22.48 -13.68
C SER A 362 41.56 -23.27 -14.20
N ILE A 363 40.96 -22.81 -15.29
CA ILE A 363 40.05 -23.63 -16.07
C ILE A 363 40.89 -24.28 -17.17
N ASP A 364 41.34 -25.50 -16.91
CA ASP A 364 41.81 -26.40 -17.95
C ASP A 364 40.64 -26.75 -18.87
N CYS A 365 40.74 -26.36 -20.13
CA CYS A 365 39.86 -26.77 -21.20
C CYS A 365 40.70 -27.13 -22.42
N SER A 366 41.24 -28.34 -22.40
CA SER A 366 41.89 -28.97 -23.55
C SER A 366 40.83 -29.59 -24.47
N TYR A 367 40.36 -28.86 -25.50
CA TYR A 367 39.86 -29.38 -26.78
C TYR A 367 39.90 -28.28 -27.87
N PRO A 368 40.13 -28.62 -29.16
CA PRO A 368 40.58 -27.67 -30.16
C PRO A 368 39.46 -26.79 -30.75
N SER A 369 39.89 -25.62 -31.17
CA SER A 369 39.15 -24.41 -31.50
C SER A 369 38.24 -24.47 -32.74
N GLN A 370 37.00 -24.00 -32.60
CA GLN A 370 36.30 -23.29 -33.67
C GLN A 370 36.29 -21.78 -33.36
N LYS A 371 36.73 -20.95 -34.31
CA LYS A 371 36.83 -19.49 -34.18
C LYS A 371 35.46 -18.88 -33.84
N ARG A 372 35.24 -18.60 -32.55
CA ARG A 372 34.25 -17.62 -32.08
C ARG A 372 35.00 -16.38 -31.64
N GLN A 373 34.55 -15.20 -32.10
CA GLN A 373 35.07 -13.92 -31.66
C GLN A 373 34.98 -13.85 -30.13
N LYS A 374 36.14 -13.67 -29.49
CA LYS A 374 36.27 -13.61 -28.03
C LYS A 374 35.67 -12.27 -27.57
N VAL A 375 34.40 -12.28 -27.18
CA VAL A 375 33.83 -11.14 -26.46
C VAL A 375 34.42 -11.18 -25.06
N ASN A 376 35.30 -10.23 -24.77
CA ASN A 376 35.96 -10.12 -23.47
C ASN A 376 34.96 -9.52 -22.46
N LEU A 377 34.20 -10.39 -21.79
CA LEU A 377 33.25 -10.04 -20.71
C LEU A 377 33.95 -9.96 -19.35
N SER A 378 35.22 -9.57 -19.31
CA SER A 378 35.87 -9.27 -18.03
C SER A 378 35.28 -7.98 -17.46
N MET A 379 35.19 -7.87 -16.13
CA MET A 379 34.73 -6.67 -15.44
C MET A 379 35.52 -5.43 -15.87
N ARG A 380 36.81 -5.60 -16.19
CA ARG A 380 37.67 -4.57 -16.77
C ARG A 380 37.18 -4.12 -18.15
N GLY A 381 36.85 -5.06 -19.03
CA GLY A 381 36.28 -4.76 -20.35
C GLY A 381 34.90 -4.08 -20.31
N LEU A 382 34.12 -4.28 -19.24
CA LEU A 382 32.85 -3.56 -19.02
C LEU A 382 33.08 -2.13 -18.50
N ILE A 383 34.03 -1.95 -17.57
CA ILE A 383 34.41 -0.64 -17.03
C ILE A 383 35.00 0.26 -18.13
N ASP A 384 35.91 -0.29 -18.95
CA ASP A 384 36.56 0.44 -20.05
C ASP A 384 35.51 0.92 -21.06
N LYS A 385 34.49 0.10 -21.34
CA LYS A 385 33.39 0.45 -22.27
C LYS A 385 32.49 1.56 -21.73
N ILE A 386 32.25 1.60 -20.42
CA ILE A 386 31.47 2.66 -19.77
C ILE A 386 32.27 3.98 -19.78
N GLN A 387 33.59 3.90 -19.57
CA GLN A 387 34.47 5.07 -19.64
C GLN A 387 34.59 5.63 -21.07
N ASP A 388 34.73 4.76 -22.08
CA ASP A 388 34.82 5.15 -23.49
C ASP A 388 33.53 5.78 -24.02
N THR A 389 32.38 5.26 -23.61
CA THR A 389 31.08 5.76 -24.09
C THR A 389 30.64 7.05 -23.41
N LYS A 390 31.31 7.48 -22.32
CA LYS A 390 30.99 8.66 -21.50
C LYS A 390 29.50 8.79 -21.14
N ASN A 391 28.75 7.70 -21.20
CA ASN A 391 27.32 7.71 -21.00
C ASN A 391 27.04 7.47 -19.52
N TRP A 392 27.28 8.51 -18.73
CA TRP A 392 26.93 8.55 -17.32
C TRP A 392 25.43 8.89 -17.23
N LEU A 393 24.59 7.86 -17.09
CA LEU A 393 23.18 8.03 -16.76
C LEU A 393 23.09 8.32 -15.25
N TRP A 394 23.05 9.61 -14.92
CA TRP A 394 22.65 10.12 -13.61
C TRP A 394 21.14 9.96 -13.42
#